data_AF-A0A1Z5K0P9-F1
#
_entry.id   AF-A0A1Z5K0P9-F1
#
_cell.length_a   1.000
_cell.length_b   1.000
_cell.length_c   1.000
_cell.angle_alpha   90.00
_cell.angle_beta   90.00
_cell.angle_gamma   90.00
#
_symmetry.space_group_name_H-M   'P 1'
#
loop_
_entity.id
_entity.type
_entity.pdbx_description
1 polymer ?
#
loop_
_entity_poly.entity_id
_entity_poly.type
_entity_poly.pdbx_seq_one_letter_code
_entity_poly.pdbx_strand_id
1 'polypeptide(L)'
;MWQKVKEADAFFERLPWTREGKRLWSAIRHLQPDILTGVPNHPSSRVEKLRWCERELGVQVNHIDMAGHFRTHLNMNGRKVSTDKCNVITCWSDNKQYESGPNAVLIDDRLCLREKWEAAGGIFVHHDGDMDMTLEKLRQIGLIARYDDL
;
A
#
# COMPACT_ATOMS: atom_id res chain seq x y z
N MET A 1 6.52 -2.64 -22.32
CA MET A 1 6.12 -1.77 -21.20
C MET A 1 7.28 -1.53 -20.22
N TRP A 2 7.80 -2.56 -19.54
CA TRP A 2 8.86 -2.40 -18.53
C TRP A 2 10.18 -1.79 -19.01
N GLN A 3 10.56 -2.04 -20.26
CA GLN A 3 11.77 -1.44 -20.84
C GLN A 3 11.69 0.09 -20.86
N LYS A 4 10.55 0.65 -21.29
CA LYS A 4 10.30 2.11 -21.28
C LYS A 4 10.29 2.70 -19.86
N VAL A 5 9.82 1.93 -18.87
CA VAL A 5 9.85 2.36 -17.46
C VAL A 5 11.28 2.44 -16.93
N LYS A 6 12.15 1.49 -17.31
CA LYS A 6 13.57 1.50 -16.92
C LYS A 6 14.36 2.64 -17.56
N GLU A 7 13.92 3.11 -18.72
CA GLU A 7 14.52 4.23 -19.46
C GLU A 7 14.03 5.60 -18.95
N ALA A 8 12.89 5.63 -18.25
CA ALA A 8 12.33 6.86 -17.71
C ALA A 8 12.97 7.21 -16.36
N ASP A 9 13.48 8.45 -16.25
CA ASP A 9 14.02 8.98 -15.01
C ASP A 9 12.90 9.25 -13.98
N ALA A 10 13.03 8.66 -12.79
CA ALA A 10 12.12 8.82 -11.66
C ALA A 10 10.64 8.52 -12.00
N PHE A 11 10.39 7.49 -12.81
CA PHE A 11 9.06 7.15 -13.33
C PHE A 11 8.00 7.05 -12.23
N PHE A 12 8.25 6.28 -11.16
CA PHE A 12 7.27 6.06 -10.10
C PHE A 12 7.08 7.31 -9.25
N GLU A 13 8.15 8.07 -9.05
CA GLU A 13 8.13 9.30 -8.27
C GLU A 13 7.20 10.33 -8.92
N ARG A 14 7.15 10.41 -10.26
CA ARG A 14 6.42 11.46 -10.98
C ARG A 14 4.97 11.11 -11.36
N LEU A 15 4.47 9.94 -10.95
CA LEU A 15 3.10 9.55 -11.25
C LEU A 15 2.09 10.52 -10.60
N PRO A 16 1.00 10.89 -11.29
CA PRO A 16 -0.11 11.57 -10.63
C PRO A 16 -0.87 10.58 -9.72
N TRP A 17 -1.68 11.12 -8.81
CA TRP A 17 -2.72 10.33 -8.17
C TRP A 17 -3.64 9.69 -9.22
N THR A 18 -4.15 8.49 -8.92
CA THR A 18 -5.30 7.94 -9.64
C THR A 18 -6.53 8.82 -9.42
N ARG A 19 -7.53 8.70 -10.28
CA ARG A 19 -8.76 9.51 -10.22
C ARG A 19 -9.40 9.53 -8.83
N GLU A 20 -9.48 8.35 -8.19
CA GLU A 20 -10.11 8.18 -6.88
C GLU A 20 -9.11 8.16 -5.71
N GLY A 21 -7.80 8.18 -5.96
CA GLY A 21 -6.80 7.94 -4.93
C GLY A 21 -6.80 8.97 -3.80
N LYS A 22 -7.01 10.27 -4.13
CA LYS A 22 -7.16 11.32 -3.11
C LYS A 22 -8.43 11.17 -2.28
N ARG A 23 -9.52 10.68 -2.89
CA ARG A 23 -10.79 10.42 -2.21
C ARG A 23 -10.66 9.27 -1.23
N LEU A 24 -10.00 8.18 -1.64
CA LEU A 24 -9.66 7.07 -0.75
C LEU A 24 -8.77 7.54 0.41
N TRP A 25 -7.65 8.21 0.11
CA TRP A 25 -6.73 8.69 1.14
C TRP A 25 -7.42 9.59 2.17
N SER A 26 -8.24 10.54 1.71
CA SER A 26 -8.99 11.43 2.60
C SER A 26 -9.93 10.67 3.53
N ALA A 27 -10.56 9.59 3.04
CA ALA A 27 -11.47 8.77 3.82
C ALA A 27 -10.76 7.94 4.90
N ILE A 28 -9.52 7.50 4.68
CA ILE A 28 -8.84 6.55 5.59
C ILE A 28 -7.66 7.13 6.36
N ARG A 29 -7.13 8.30 5.99
CA ARG A 29 -5.88 8.84 6.59
C ARG A 29 -5.92 9.00 8.11
N HIS A 30 -7.11 9.25 8.69
CA HIS A 30 -7.29 9.39 10.13
C HIS A 30 -7.10 8.08 10.90
N LEU A 31 -7.20 6.94 10.20
CA LEU A 31 -6.91 5.60 10.74
C LEU A 31 -5.40 5.31 10.81
N GLN A 32 -4.55 6.25 10.34
CA GLN A 32 -3.09 6.10 10.27
C GLN A 32 -2.65 4.84 9.49
N PRO A 33 -3.12 4.64 8.24
CA PRO A 33 -2.79 3.46 7.46
C PRO A 33 -1.33 3.47 6.96
N ASP A 34 -0.77 2.28 6.76
CA ASP A 34 0.50 2.07 6.07
C ASP A 34 0.30 1.88 4.55
N ILE A 35 1.32 2.23 3.76
CA ILE A 35 1.35 2.01 2.31
C ILE A 35 2.11 0.71 2.01
N LEU A 36 1.40 -0.36 1.63
CA LEU A 36 2.02 -1.61 1.18
C LEU A 36 2.12 -1.67 -0.34
N THR A 37 3.33 -1.54 -0.90
CA THR A 37 3.54 -1.41 -2.34
C THR A 37 4.52 -2.43 -2.92
N GLY A 38 4.13 -3.04 -4.04
CA GLY A 38 4.98 -3.96 -4.78
C GLY A 38 6.07 -3.22 -5.55
N VAL A 39 7.31 -3.73 -5.52
CA VAL A 39 8.42 -3.23 -6.34
C VAL A 39 8.75 -4.17 -7.50
N PRO A 40 9.04 -3.65 -8.71
CA PRO A 40 9.64 -4.41 -9.78
C PRO A 40 11.10 -4.77 -9.47
N ASN A 41 11.71 -5.62 -10.30
CA ASN A 41 13.16 -5.84 -10.27
C ASN A 41 13.93 -4.63 -10.85
N HIS A 42 13.82 -3.50 -10.16
CA HIS A 42 14.46 -2.23 -10.48
C HIS A 42 14.76 -1.51 -9.15
N PRO A 43 16.05 -1.37 -8.77
CA PRO A 43 16.41 -0.88 -7.43
C PRO A 43 15.83 0.49 -7.06
N SER A 44 15.86 1.47 -7.98
CA SER A 44 15.39 2.84 -7.71
C SER A 44 13.90 2.92 -7.40
N SER A 45 13.09 1.95 -7.88
CA SER A 45 11.63 1.95 -7.68
C SER A 45 11.22 2.03 -6.20
N ARG A 46 12.04 1.50 -5.28
CA ARG A 46 11.83 1.59 -3.83
C ARG A 46 11.84 3.05 -3.37
N VAL A 47 12.93 3.75 -3.70
CA VAL A 47 13.17 5.14 -3.31
C VAL A 47 12.20 6.09 -4.02
N GLU A 48 11.91 5.84 -5.30
CA GLU A 48 10.94 6.64 -6.04
C GLU A 48 9.52 6.55 -5.45
N LYS A 49 9.10 5.35 -5.01
CA LYS A 49 7.80 5.16 -4.34
C LYS A 49 7.75 5.82 -2.97
N LEU A 50 8.86 5.78 -2.21
CA LEU A 50 8.99 6.52 -0.96
C LEU A 50 8.81 8.02 -1.20
N ARG A 51 9.56 8.59 -2.15
CA ARG A 51 9.51 10.02 -2.48
C ARG A 51 8.14 10.46 -2.99
N TRP A 52 7.47 9.60 -3.74
CA TRP A 52 6.08 9.85 -4.11
C TRP A 52 5.19 10.02 -2.87
N CYS A 53 5.32 9.13 -1.87
CA CYS A 53 4.55 9.20 -0.64
C CYS A 53 4.91 10.44 0.20
N GLU A 54 6.19 10.79 0.31
CA GLU A 54 6.68 12.01 0.98
C GLU A 54 6.03 13.27 0.39
N ARG A 55 5.92 13.33 -0.95
CA ARG A 55 5.34 14.47 -1.65
C ARG A 55 3.81 14.55 -1.49
N GLU A 56 3.13 13.42 -1.58
CA GLU A 56 1.70 13.38 -1.86
C GLU A 56 0.80 13.16 -0.64
N LEU A 57 1.26 12.44 0.39
CA LEU A 57 0.37 12.00 1.48
C LEU A 57 0.10 13.10 2.52
N GLY A 58 0.96 14.13 2.59
CA GLY A 58 0.83 15.22 3.57
C GLY A 58 1.03 14.77 5.02
N VAL A 59 1.70 13.65 5.24
CA VAL A 59 2.07 13.09 6.55
C VAL A 59 3.54 12.71 6.55
N GLN A 60 4.15 12.58 7.73
CA GLN A 60 5.50 12.03 7.83
C GLN A 60 5.48 10.54 7.49
N VAL A 61 6.45 10.11 6.70
CA VAL A 61 6.60 8.72 6.28
C VAL A 61 7.92 8.11 6.73
N ASN A 62 7.92 6.80 6.89
CA ASN A 62 9.10 5.97 7.08
C ASN A 62 9.21 4.96 5.94
N HIS A 63 10.43 4.60 5.53
CA HIS A 63 10.62 3.53 4.55
C HIS A 63 10.93 2.20 5.24
N ILE A 64 10.19 1.15 4.87
CA ILE A 64 10.47 -0.24 5.25
C ILE A 64 10.62 -1.06 3.97
N ASP A 65 11.86 -1.39 3.62
CA ASP A 65 12.17 -2.22 2.47
C ASP A 65 12.20 -3.70 2.87
N MET A 66 11.10 -4.40 2.56
CA MET A 66 10.94 -5.83 2.72
C MET A 66 11.27 -6.61 1.43
N ALA A 67 11.67 -5.92 0.36
CA ALA A 67 11.99 -6.55 -0.92
C ALA A 67 13.44 -7.09 -0.92
N GLY A 68 13.65 -8.14 -0.13
CA GLY A 68 14.96 -8.73 0.11
C GLY A 68 15.54 -9.50 -1.09
N HIS A 69 16.82 -9.86 -0.98
CA HIS A 69 17.52 -10.64 -2.01
C HIS A 69 16.81 -11.97 -2.30
N PHE A 70 16.94 -12.46 -3.54
CA PHE A 70 16.32 -13.72 -3.99
C PHE A 70 14.81 -13.80 -3.74
N ARG A 71 14.11 -12.66 -3.83
CA ARG A 71 12.66 -12.57 -3.58
C ARG A 71 12.23 -12.91 -2.14
N THR A 72 13.14 -12.83 -1.18
CA THR A 72 12.82 -13.01 0.25
C THR A 72 12.02 -11.82 0.80
N HIS A 73 11.30 -12.05 1.90
CA HIS A 73 10.56 -11.01 2.63
C HIS A 73 11.29 -10.67 3.94
N LEU A 74 12.41 -9.96 3.81
CA LEU A 74 13.30 -9.61 4.92
C LEU A 74 13.49 -8.10 4.96
N ASN A 75 13.49 -7.53 6.17
CA ASN A 75 13.71 -6.11 6.37
C ASN A 75 15.17 -5.73 6.05
N MET A 76 15.34 -5.01 4.94
CA MET A 76 16.64 -4.56 4.43
C MET A 76 17.17 -3.32 5.15
N ASN A 77 16.35 -2.62 5.95
CA ASN A 77 16.75 -1.46 6.76
C ASN A 77 17.31 -1.85 8.14
N GLY A 78 17.15 -3.11 8.57
CA GLY A 78 17.81 -3.69 9.75
C GLY A 78 17.22 -3.36 11.14
N ARG A 79 16.49 -2.26 11.34
CA ARG A 79 15.76 -1.95 12.59
C ARG A 79 14.30 -1.59 12.35
N LYS A 80 13.44 -1.92 13.32
CA LYS A 80 12.00 -1.58 13.31
C LYS A 80 11.84 -0.07 13.54
N VAL A 81 11.06 0.58 12.69
CA VAL A 81 10.86 2.04 12.69
C VAL A 81 9.68 2.42 13.59
N SER A 82 9.64 3.69 13.99
CA SER A 82 8.68 4.30 14.91
C SER A 82 7.22 4.12 14.49
N THR A 83 6.30 4.01 15.47
CA THR A 83 4.87 3.73 15.27
C THR A 83 4.01 4.97 15.03
N ASP A 84 4.58 6.17 15.06
CA ASP A 84 3.87 7.46 14.94
C ASP A 84 3.80 8.01 13.51
N LYS A 85 4.29 7.26 12.52
CA LYS A 85 4.40 7.67 11.12
C LYS A 85 3.81 6.61 10.20
N CYS A 86 3.37 7.05 9.03
CA CYS A 86 2.92 6.16 7.97
C CYS A 86 4.13 5.38 7.39
N ASN A 87 4.11 4.06 7.47
CA ASN A 87 5.15 3.25 6.86
C ASN A 87 4.86 3.05 5.37
N VAL A 88 5.84 3.33 4.54
CA VAL A 88 5.89 2.93 3.14
C VAL A 88 6.64 1.61 3.08
N ILE A 89 5.89 0.52 3.02
CA ILE A 89 6.41 -0.84 3.00
C ILE A 89 6.58 -1.27 1.54
N THR A 90 7.82 -1.35 1.07
CA THR A 90 8.13 -1.87 -0.26
C THR A 90 8.44 -3.36 -0.18
N CYS A 91 7.72 -4.20 -0.91
CA CYS A 91 7.95 -5.65 -0.93
C CYS A 91 7.85 -6.22 -2.34
N TRP A 92 8.24 -7.48 -2.52
CA TRP A 92 7.88 -8.19 -3.74
C TRP A 92 6.37 -8.35 -3.79
N SER A 93 5.76 -8.14 -4.96
CA SER A 93 4.29 -8.16 -5.10
C SER A 93 3.65 -9.45 -4.58
N ASP A 94 4.31 -10.58 -4.81
CA ASP A 94 3.79 -11.91 -4.44
C ASP A 94 4.09 -12.27 -2.98
N ASN A 95 4.66 -11.33 -2.22
CA ASN A 95 5.02 -11.45 -0.82
C ASN A 95 4.14 -10.58 0.10
N LYS A 96 3.16 -9.84 -0.44
CA LYS A 96 2.31 -8.96 0.37
C LYS A 96 1.64 -9.70 1.53
N GLN A 97 1.27 -10.96 1.35
CA GLN A 97 0.65 -11.78 2.41
C GLN A 97 1.48 -11.91 3.69
N TYR A 98 2.80 -11.67 3.66
CA TYR A 98 3.63 -11.70 4.87
C TYR A 98 3.41 -10.47 5.76
N GLU A 99 2.75 -9.43 5.26
CA GLU A 99 2.28 -8.28 6.04
C GLU A 99 0.82 -8.42 6.48
N SER A 100 0.20 -9.58 6.22
CA SER A 100 -1.15 -9.90 6.66
C SER A 100 -1.14 -10.56 8.05
N GLY A 101 -2.31 -10.58 8.69
CA GLY A 101 -2.53 -11.14 10.01
C GLY A 101 -3.92 -10.79 10.53
N PRO A 102 -4.28 -11.29 11.73
CA PRO A 102 -5.50 -10.85 12.40
C PRO A 102 -5.56 -9.32 12.51
N ASN A 103 -6.71 -8.74 12.16
CA ASN A 103 -6.96 -7.29 12.11
C ASN A 103 -6.24 -6.51 10.99
N ALA A 104 -5.50 -7.18 10.10
CA ALA A 104 -4.90 -6.51 8.94
C ALA A 104 -5.91 -6.38 7.79
N VAL A 105 -6.05 -5.18 7.24
CA VAL A 105 -6.92 -4.93 6.07
C VAL A 105 -6.08 -4.46 4.89
N LEU A 106 -6.18 -5.15 3.75
CA LEU A 106 -5.54 -4.74 2.51
C LEU A 106 -6.58 -4.21 1.52
N ILE A 107 -6.42 -2.96 1.10
CA ILE A 107 -7.15 -2.37 -0.02
C ILE A 107 -6.23 -2.42 -1.24
N ASP A 108 -6.56 -3.23 -2.24
CA ASP A 108 -5.70 -3.45 -3.40
C ASP A 108 -6.52 -3.76 -4.66
N ASP A 109 -6.00 -3.40 -5.83
CA ASP A 109 -6.65 -3.60 -7.13
C ASP A 109 -6.44 -5.01 -7.69
N ARG A 110 -5.41 -5.71 -7.21
CA ARG A 110 -5.05 -7.04 -7.69
C ARG A 110 -5.79 -8.11 -6.91
N LEU A 111 -6.96 -8.50 -7.43
CA LEU A 111 -7.80 -9.55 -6.86
C LEU A 111 -7.05 -10.87 -6.57
N CYS A 112 -6.01 -11.21 -7.35
CA CYS A 112 -5.20 -12.41 -7.14
C CYS A 112 -4.44 -12.46 -5.80
N LEU A 113 -4.35 -11.34 -5.07
CA LEU A 113 -3.73 -11.30 -3.75
C LEU A 113 -4.68 -11.74 -2.63
N ARG A 114 -6.00 -11.76 -2.89
CA ARG A 114 -7.04 -12.04 -1.89
C ARG A 114 -6.79 -13.33 -1.14
N GLU A 115 -6.68 -14.45 -1.85
CA GLU A 115 -6.60 -15.78 -1.25
C GLU A 115 -5.45 -15.88 -0.24
N LYS A 116 -4.25 -15.45 -0.62
CA LYS A 116 -3.08 -15.49 0.27
C LYS A 116 -3.21 -14.51 1.44
N TRP A 117 -3.80 -13.35 1.22
CA TRP A 117 -4.01 -12.35 2.27
C TRP A 117 -4.99 -12.85 3.33
N GLU A 118 -6.13 -13.39 2.90
CA GLU A 118 -7.18 -13.95 3.76
C GLU A 118 -6.74 -15.24 4.44
N ALA A 119 -5.97 -16.10 3.77
CA ALA A 119 -5.40 -17.30 4.38
C ALA A 119 -4.43 -16.99 5.53
N ALA A 120 -3.82 -15.80 5.54
CA ALA A 120 -3.00 -15.31 6.63
C ALA A 120 -3.81 -14.62 7.75
N GLY A 121 -5.13 -14.56 7.64
CA GLY A 121 -6.05 -14.05 8.66
C GLY A 121 -6.45 -12.58 8.52
N GLY A 122 -6.01 -11.91 7.44
CA GLY A 122 -6.41 -10.54 7.13
C GLY A 122 -7.72 -10.44 6.34
N ILE A 123 -8.23 -9.24 6.19
CA ILE A 123 -9.40 -8.91 5.35
C ILE A 123 -8.91 -8.26 4.06
N PHE A 124 -9.40 -8.74 2.91
CA PHE A 124 -9.08 -8.14 1.61
C PHE A 124 -10.26 -7.34 1.05
N VAL A 125 -10.02 -6.05 0.78
CA VAL A 125 -10.97 -5.16 0.11
C VAL A 125 -10.48 -4.91 -1.31
N HIS A 126 -11.14 -5.55 -2.27
CA HIS A 126 -10.82 -5.33 -3.68
C HIS A 126 -11.28 -3.93 -4.15
N HIS A 127 -10.33 -3.14 -4.66
CA HIS A 127 -10.56 -1.82 -5.25
C HIS A 127 -10.30 -1.83 -6.76
N ASP A 128 -11.35 -1.97 -7.57
CA ASP A 128 -11.28 -2.04 -9.03
C ASP A 128 -11.56 -0.68 -9.72
N GLY A 129 -11.53 0.41 -8.95
CA GLY A 129 -11.87 1.75 -9.42
C GLY A 129 -13.28 2.21 -9.03
N ASP A 130 -14.12 1.31 -8.51
CA ASP A 130 -15.38 1.70 -7.86
C ASP A 130 -15.12 2.13 -6.41
N MET A 131 -15.03 3.46 -6.24
CA MET A 131 -14.78 4.07 -4.94
C MET A 131 -15.94 3.89 -3.97
N ASP A 132 -17.19 3.92 -4.45
CA ASP A 132 -18.36 3.84 -3.58
C ASP A 132 -18.50 2.42 -3.00
N MET A 133 -18.27 1.40 -3.83
CA MET A 133 -18.19 0.01 -3.37
C MET A 133 -17.04 -0.23 -2.40
N THR A 134 -15.91 0.46 -2.60
CA THR A 134 -14.78 0.39 -1.68
C THR A 134 -15.15 0.97 -0.31
N LEU A 135 -15.73 2.18 -0.27
CA LEU A 135 -16.16 2.80 0.99
C LEU A 135 -17.24 2.00 1.70
N GLU A 136 -18.18 1.42 0.95
CA GLU A 136 -19.23 0.59 1.54
C GLU A 136 -18.66 -0.66 2.22
N LYS A 137 -17.71 -1.35 1.59
CA LYS A 137 -17.00 -2.47 2.23
C LYS A 137 -16.27 -2.02 3.51
N LEU A 138 -15.62 -0.86 3.48
CA LEU A 138 -14.93 -0.31 4.67
C LEU A 138 -15.89 -0.01 5.82
N ARG A 139 -17.11 0.47 5.54
CA ARG A 139 -18.18 0.65 6.54
C ARG A 139 -18.69 -0.67 7.09
N GLN A 140 -18.88 -1.66 6.23
CA GLN A 140 -19.38 -2.99 6.62
C GLN A 140 -18.44 -3.69 7.61
N ILE A 141 -17.13 -3.51 7.44
CA ILE A 141 -16.11 -4.04 8.37
C ILE A 141 -15.81 -3.09 9.55
N GLY A 142 -16.53 -1.98 9.67
CA GLY A 142 -16.43 -1.05 10.80
C GLY A 142 -15.18 -0.18 10.83
N LEU A 143 -14.46 -0.02 9.72
CA LEU A 143 -13.26 0.82 9.66
C LEU A 143 -13.57 2.32 9.54
N ILE A 144 -14.69 2.68 8.93
CA ILE A 144 -15.13 4.08 8.81
C ILE A 144 -16.62 4.18 9.18
N ALA A 145 -17.04 5.36 9.64
CA ALA A 145 -18.39 5.61 10.11
C ALA A 145 -19.46 5.27 9.05
N ARG A 146 -20.57 4.68 9.51
CA ARG A 146 -21.74 4.46 8.66
C ARG A 146 -22.42 5.80 8.41
N TYR A 147 -23.18 5.88 7.32
CA TYR A 147 -23.98 7.09 7.05
C TYR A 147 -24.97 7.40 8.18
N ASP A 148 -25.38 6.37 8.93
CA ASP A 148 -26.33 6.49 10.05
C ASP A 148 -25.68 6.97 11.36
N ASP A 149 -24.35 7.12 11.40
CA ASP A 149 -23.59 7.58 12.58
C ASP A 149 -23.30 9.09 12.58
N LEU A 150 -23.82 9.84 11.59
CA LEU A 150 -23.68 11.30 11.42
C LEU A 150 -25.03 12.01 11.57
#